data_AF-A0A972ZZA7-F1
#
_entry.id   AF-A0A972ZZA7-F1
#
_cell.length_a   1.000
_cell.length_b   1.000
_cell.length_c   1.000
_cell.angle_alpha   90.00
_cell.angle_beta   90.00
_cell.angle_gamma   90.00
#
_symmetry.space_group_name_H-M   'P 1'
#
loop_
_entity.id
_entity.type
_entity.pdbx_description
1 polymer ?
#
loop_
_entity_poly.entity_id
_entity_poly.type
_entity_poly.pdbx_seq_one_letter_code
_entity_poly.pdbx_strand_id
1 'polypeptide(L)'
;MTPKWNSVGLILLLCALGSAREYHVSQSGHDADNGSVSRPFKTISAAAKMAQPGDVITVHEGVYRERISPPRGGTSDDQRIVYQAASGERVVIKGS
;
A
#
# COMPACT_ATOMS: atom_id res chain seq x y z
N MET A 1 50.78 13.96 -25.18
CA MET A 1 50.79 13.31 -23.85
C MET A 1 50.24 14.32 -22.85
N THR A 2 48.91 14.31 -22.66
CA THR A 2 48.12 14.98 -21.61
C THR A 2 46.88 14.10 -21.36
N PRO A 3 46.37 13.99 -20.12
CA PRO A 3 45.51 12.88 -19.70
C PRO A 3 44.03 13.05 -20.07
N LYS A 4 43.35 11.92 -20.19
CA LYS A 4 41.89 11.73 -20.33
C LYS A 4 41.17 11.96 -18.99
N TRP A 5 39.97 12.54 -18.99
CA TRP A 5 38.89 12.30 -18.00
C TRP A 5 37.53 12.72 -18.61
N ASN A 6 36.69 11.73 -18.92
CA ASN A 6 35.52 11.30 -18.15
C ASN A 6 34.40 12.36 -18.07
N SER A 7 33.51 12.35 -19.06
CA SER A 7 32.16 12.90 -18.90
C SER A 7 31.26 11.77 -18.37
N VAL A 8 31.29 11.60 -17.05
CA VAL A 8 30.29 10.83 -16.31
C VAL A 8 28.95 11.55 -16.51
N GLY A 9 28.07 10.95 -17.30
CA GLY A 9 26.70 11.43 -17.48
C GLY A 9 25.94 11.33 -16.16
N LEU A 10 25.54 12.48 -15.65
CA LEU A 10 24.74 12.69 -14.45
C LEU A 10 23.45 11.84 -14.50
N ILE A 11 23.42 10.74 -13.74
CA ILE A 11 22.18 10.01 -13.45
C ILE A 11 21.39 10.87 -12.46
N LEU A 12 20.37 11.57 -12.96
CA LEU A 12 19.29 12.13 -12.14
C LEU A 12 18.48 10.95 -11.60
N LEU A 13 18.97 10.35 -10.51
CA LEU A 13 18.15 9.50 -9.67
C LEU A 13 17.14 10.44 -8.98
N LEU A 14 15.99 10.65 -9.61
CA LEU A 14 14.81 11.11 -8.88
C LEU A 14 14.56 10.06 -7.79
N CYS A 15 15.05 10.32 -6.60
CA CYS A 15 14.57 9.66 -5.40
C CYS A 15 13.08 9.98 -5.35
N ALA A 16 12.25 9.03 -5.80
CA ALA A 16 10.83 9.04 -5.50
C ALA A 16 10.72 8.92 -3.99
N LEU A 17 10.71 10.07 -3.30
CA LEU A 17 10.19 10.19 -1.95
C LEU A 17 8.69 9.86 -2.07
N GLY A 18 8.37 8.57 -2.13
CA GLY A 18 7.01 8.10 -2.14
C GLY A 18 6.37 8.58 -0.85
N SER A 19 5.41 9.50 -0.96
CA SER A 19 4.53 9.82 0.17
C SER A 19 3.82 8.53 0.56
N ALA A 20 3.90 8.15 1.83
CA ALA A 20 3.05 7.11 2.40
C ALA A 20 1.59 7.42 2.05
N ARG A 21 0.90 6.46 1.42
CA ARG A 21 -0.53 6.54 1.09
C ARG A 21 -1.35 5.74 2.07
N GLU A 22 -2.59 6.18 2.28
CA GLU A 22 -3.59 5.41 3.00
C GLU A 22 -4.66 4.89 2.03
N TYR A 23 -4.97 3.61 2.14
CA TYR A 23 -6.02 2.94 1.40
C TYR A 23 -7.12 2.49 2.37
N HIS A 24 -8.37 2.75 1.99
CA HIS A 24 -9.56 2.36 2.74
C HIS A 24 -10.21 1.13 2.11
N VAL A 25 -10.62 0.20 2.95
CA VAL A 25 -11.36 -1.01 2.56
C VAL A 25 -12.67 -1.03 3.33
N SER A 26 -13.80 -1.19 2.64
CA SER A 26 -15.13 -1.24 3.25
C SER A 26 -16.02 -2.24 2.52
N GLN A 27 -16.93 -2.89 3.25
CA GLN A 27 -17.91 -3.83 2.68
C GLN A 27 -18.81 -3.20 1.59
N SER A 28 -19.02 -1.88 1.65
CA SER A 28 -19.79 -1.12 0.67
C SER A 28 -18.94 -0.58 -0.50
N GLY A 29 -17.63 -0.82 -0.50
CA GLY A 29 -16.72 -0.35 -1.53
C GLY A 29 -16.78 -1.18 -2.82
N HIS A 30 -15.89 -0.85 -3.76
CA HIS A 30 -15.73 -1.56 -5.03
C HIS A 30 -14.25 -1.72 -5.39
N ASP A 31 -13.82 -2.89 -5.87
CA ASP A 31 -12.39 -3.16 -6.12
C ASP A 31 -11.81 -2.39 -7.33
N ALA A 32 -12.67 -1.78 -8.14
CA ALA A 32 -12.28 -0.85 -9.21
C ALA A 32 -12.19 0.61 -8.75
N ASP A 33 -12.52 0.92 -7.49
CA ASP A 33 -12.32 2.25 -6.93
C ASP A 33 -10.83 2.53 -6.66
N ASN A 34 -10.50 3.73 -6.16
CA ASN A 34 -9.12 4.14 -5.93
C ASN A 34 -8.62 3.90 -4.49
N GLY A 35 -9.48 3.37 -3.61
CA GLY A 35 -9.16 3.12 -2.21
C GLY A 35 -9.09 4.38 -1.34
N SER A 36 -9.64 5.51 -1.79
CA SER A 36 -9.83 6.68 -0.92
C SER A 36 -10.97 6.46 0.08
N VAL A 37 -11.05 7.29 1.13
CA VAL A 37 -12.18 7.30 2.09
C VAL A 37 -13.54 7.34 1.37
N SER A 38 -13.66 8.20 0.35
CA SER A 38 -14.91 8.39 -0.40
C SER A 38 -15.22 7.28 -1.41
N ARG A 39 -14.19 6.52 -1.83
CA ARG A 39 -14.29 5.45 -2.82
C ARG A 39 -13.37 4.30 -2.40
N PRO A 40 -13.73 3.56 -1.33
CA PRO A 40 -12.88 2.53 -0.76
C PRO A 40 -12.90 1.27 -1.63
N PHE A 41 -11.85 0.46 -1.52
CA PHE A 41 -11.87 -0.89 -2.07
C PHE A 41 -12.89 -1.76 -1.33
N LYS A 42 -13.35 -2.83 -1.97
CA LYS A 42 -14.24 -3.81 -1.32
C LYS A 42 -13.46 -4.86 -0.54
N THR A 43 -12.33 -5.31 -1.09
CA THR A 43 -11.51 -6.39 -0.54
C THR A 43 -10.17 -5.89 0.00
N ILE A 44 -9.67 -6.57 1.03
CA ILE A 44 -8.34 -6.32 1.58
C ILE A 44 -7.28 -6.70 0.56
N SER A 45 -7.52 -7.74 -0.22
CA SER A 45 -6.64 -8.17 -1.32
C SER A 45 -6.49 -7.13 -2.43
N ALA A 46 -7.52 -6.37 -2.78
CA ALA A 46 -7.41 -5.28 -3.75
C ALA A 46 -6.49 -4.16 -3.23
N ALA A 47 -6.67 -3.73 -1.99
CA ALA A 47 -5.78 -2.75 -1.35
C ALA A 47 -4.33 -3.27 -1.26
N ALA A 48 -4.14 -4.53 -0.86
CA ALA A 48 -2.82 -5.16 -0.76
C ALA A 48 -2.05 -5.22 -2.10
N LYS A 49 -2.76 -5.33 -3.23
CA LYS A 49 -2.12 -5.29 -4.56
C LYS A 49 -1.56 -3.91 -4.90
N MET A 50 -2.19 -2.86 -4.38
CA MET A 50 -1.84 -1.46 -4.67
C MET A 50 -0.78 -0.91 -3.72
N ALA A 51 -0.83 -1.31 -2.44
CA ALA A 51 0.06 -0.81 -1.40
C ALA A 51 1.55 -1.02 -1.71
N GLN A 52 2.33 0.02 -1.45
CA GLN A 52 3.79 0.08 -1.50
C GLN A 52 4.39 0.21 -0.09
N PRO A 53 5.69 -0.09 0.10
CA PRO A 53 6.37 0.14 1.36
C PRO A 53 6.12 1.56 1.92
N GLY A 54 5.71 1.65 3.19
CA GLY A 54 5.31 2.89 3.85
C GLY A 54 3.81 3.16 3.85
N ASP A 55 3.01 2.45 3.05
CA ASP A 55 1.56 2.66 2.98
C ASP A 55 0.81 2.05 4.17
N VAL A 56 -0.39 2.59 4.41
CA VAL A 56 -1.35 2.10 5.40
C VAL A 56 -2.61 1.60 4.68
N ILE A 57 -3.13 0.46 5.11
CA ILE A 57 -4.43 -0.06 4.71
C ILE A 57 -5.33 -0.03 5.95
N THR A 58 -6.30 0.88 5.94
CA THR A 58 -7.33 1.02 6.97
C THR A 58 -8.57 0.25 6.54
N VAL A 59 -8.91 -0.78 7.31
CA VAL A 59 -10.04 -1.67 7.06
C VAL A 59 -11.20 -1.28 7.97
N HIS A 60 -12.35 -0.97 7.37
CA HIS A 60 -13.56 -0.63 8.09
C HIS A 60 -14.33 -1.88 8.55
N GLU A 61 -15.29 -1.67 9.45
CA GLU A 61 -16.09 -2.68 10.11
C GLU A 61 -16.67 -3.69 9.11
N GLY A 62 -16.51 -4.98 9.41
CA GLY A 62 -17.08 -6.02 8.58
C GLY A 62 -16.42 -7.39 8.75
N VAL A 63 -17.03 -8.37 8.09
CA VAL A 63 -16.51 -9.73 7.99
C VAL A 63 -16.00 -9.97 6.57
N TYR A 64 -14.69 -10.07 6.42
CA TYR A 64 -14.01 -10.28 5.15
C TYR A 64 -13.70 -11.76 4.96
N ARG A 65 -14.38 -12.39 4.01
CA ARG A 65 -14.22 -13.81 3.67
C ARG A 65 -13.31 -13.95 2.46
N GLU A 66 -12.01 -13.85 2.70
CA GLU A 66 -11.01 -13.87 1.65
C GLU A 66 -9.69 -14.47 2.14
N ARG A 67 -8.90 -14.99 1.20
CA ARG A 67 -7.50 -15.34 1.42
C ARG A 67 -6.63 -14.16 0.98
N ILE A 68 -5.92 -13.57 1.93
CA ILE A 68 -5.06 -12.41 1.67
C ILE A 68 -3.63 -12.90 1.49
N SER A 69 -3.01 -12.53 0.37
CA SER A 69 -1.60 -12.83 0.06
C SER A 69 -0.96 -11.57 -0.49
N PRO A 70 -0.43 -10.67 0.38
CA PRO A 70 0.19 -9.44 -0.07
C PRO A 70 1.34 -9.75 -1.04
N PRO A 71 1.40 -9.13 -2.24
CA PRO A 71 2.43 -9.42 -3.23
C PRO A 71 3.79 -8.81 -2.88
N ARG A 72 3.85 -7.96 -1.85
CA ARG A 72 5.05 -7.31 -1.35
C ARG A 72 4.92 -6.97 0.13
N GLY A 73 6.05 -6.76 0.79
CA GLY A 73 6.13 -6.29 2.17
C GLY A 73 6.81 -4.91 2.24
N GLY A 74 7.12 -4.48 3.47
CA GLY A 74 7.93 -3.29 3.69
C GLY A 74 9.41 -3.48 3.32
N THR A 75 10.12 -2.37 3.14
CA THR A 75 11.56 -2.32 2.81
C THR A 75 12.45 -2.04 4.02
N SER A 76 11.87 -1.56 5.12
CA SER A 76 12.54 -1.31 6.40
C SER A 76 11.50 -1.24 7.54
N ASP A 77 11.96 -1.09 8.78
CA ASP A 77 11.07 -0.87 9.92
C ASP A 77 10.25 0.42 9.81
N ASP A 78 10.82 1.47 9.22
CA ASP A 78 10.13 2.74 8.97
C ASP A 78 9.24 2.72 7.71
N GLN A 79 9.39 1.71 6.85
CA GLN A 79 8.66 1.56 5.59
C GLN A 79 7.88 0.25 5.54
N ARG A 80 7.15 -0.06 6.61
CA ARG A 80 6.20 -1.18 6.66
C ARG A 80 4.98 -0.90 5.79
N ILE A 81 4.32 -1.96 5.34
CA ILE A 81 2.93 -1.87 4.88
C ILE A 81 2.07 -2.22 6.08
N VAL A 82 1.34 -1.24 6.62
CA VAL A 82 0.56 -1.41 7.84
C VAL A 82 -0.88 -1.77 7.47
N TYR A 83 -1.38 -2.87 8.02
CA TYR A 83 -2.79 -3.23 7.94
C TYR A 83 -3.41 -2.97 9.31
N GLN A 84 -4.45 -2.15 9.38
CA GLN A 84 -5.09 -1.79 10.63
C GLN A 84 -6.62 -1.77 10.48
N ALA A 85 -7.32 -2.02 11.58
CA ALA A 85 -8.73 -1.70 11.67
C ALA A 85 -8.88 -0.16 11.80
N ALA A 86 -9.93 0.39 11.23
CA ALA A 86 -10.34 1.76 11.51
C ALA A 86 -10.60 1.93 13.02
N SER A 87 -10.35 3.14 13.54
CA SER A 87 -10.39 3.40 14.98
C SER A 87 -11.77 3.09 15.57
N GLY A 88 -11.80 2.20 16.57
CA GLY A 88 -13.03 1.78 17.24
C GLY A 88 -13.88 0.77 16.45
N GLU A 89 -13.49 0.40 15.23
CA GLU A 89 -14.24 -0.52 14.39
C GLU A 89 -13.77 -1.98 14.56
N ARG A 90 -14.69 -2.94 14.38
CA ARG A 90 -14.38 -4.37 14.47
C ARG A 90 -14.26 -5.00 13.09
N VAL A 91 -13.04 -5.45 12.77
CA VAL A 91 -12.75 -6.19 11.53
C VAL A 91 -12.53 -7.66 11.83
N VAL A 92 -13.18 -8.54 11.07
CA VAL A 92 -12.99 -9.99 11.18
C VAL A 92 -12.63 -10.56 9.82
N ILE A 93 -11.52 -11.29 9.74
CA ILE A 93 -11.13 -12.05 8.54
C ILE A 93 -11.46 -13.52 8.78
N LYS A 94 -12.13 -14.18 7.82
CA LYS A 94 -12.49 -15.60 7.91
C LYS A 94 -12.01 -16.38 6.68
N GLY A 95 -11.48 -17.57 6.93
CA GLY A 95 -11.08 -18.55 5.89
C GLY A 95 -12.01 -19.78 5.79
N SER A 96 -13.18 -19.73 6.43
CA SER A 96 -14.18 -20.81 6.54
C SER A 96 -15.29 -20.71 5.50
#